data_AF-A0A838UDZ2-F1
#
_entry.id   AF-A0A838UDZ2-F1
#
_cell.length_a   1.000
_cell.length_b   1.000
_cell.length_c   1.000
_cell.angle_alpha   90.00
_cell.angle_beta   90.00
_cell.angle_gamma   90.00
#
_symmetry.space_group_name_H-M   'P 1'
#
loop_
_entity.id
_entity.type
_entity.pdbx_description
1 polymer ?
#
loop_
_entity_poly.entity_id
_entity_poly.type
_entity_poly.pdbx_seq_one_letter_code
_entity_poly.pdbx_strand_id
1 'polypeptide(L)'
;MVSKRLKVFVSILLLLSNGLGITAQTNAVPAIPKALASSIVQMKGERILKNTKTLASDEYEGRAPGTRGEQLTTQYLAKQFREAGLRPGNPDGSFFQAVPLVGYKTVPQIALAINGKSVPLKFLEDFVHVLPRLKKIVKVEISDVVFAGYGIVAPQYGWDDYKDADVRNKLVLVLSGEPSRRDATDAKKSDATFFRGETRTYYSARESKWVQAAKRGAAGILVTS
;
A
#
# COMPACT_ATOMS: atom_id res chain seq x y z
N MET A 1 -64.30 4.67 -46.61
CA MET A 1 -65.23 4.26 -45.54
C MET A 1 -64.97 5.13 -44.29
N VAL A 2 -65.62 6.31 -44.28
CA VAL A 2 -66.25 7.01 -43.14
C VAL A 2 -65.51 6.93 -41.79
N SER A 3 -64.66 7.90 -41.43
CA SER A 3 -64.96 9.22 -40.82
C SER A 3 -65.56 9.20 -39.41
N LYS A 4 -64.80 9.71 -38.42
CA LYS A 4 -65.22 10.58 -37.30
C LYS A 4 -63.96 11.41 -36.95
N ARG A 5 -63.77 12.71 -37.27
CA ARG A 5 -64.47 13.96 -36.86
C ARG A 5 -64.79 13.95 -35.35
N LEU A 6 -64.53 14.95 -34.51
CA LEU A 6 -64.00 16.33 -34.61
C LEU A 6 -64.05 16.92 -33.17
N LYS A 7 -63.15 17.87 -32.86
CA LYS A 7 -63.21 19.03 -31.90
C LYS A 7 -61.82 19.20 -31.26
N VAL A 8 -60.87 20.00 -31.76
CA VAL A 8 -60.77 21.46 -31.97
C VAL A 8 -60.98 22.29 -30.69
N PHE A 9 -59.91 22.92 -30.19
CA PHE A 9 -59.74 24.35 -29.86
C PHE A 9 -58.25 24.55 -29.44
N VAL A 10 -57.35 24.96 -30.35
CA VAL A 10 -56.89 26.33 -30.67
C VAL A 10 -56.09 27.01 -29.54
N SER A 11 -54.77 27.06 -29.78
CA SER A 11 -53.78 28.14 -29.60
C SER A 11 -53.89 29.13 -28.42
N ILE A 12 -52.75 29.40 -27.77
CA ILE A 12 -51.97 30.63 -28.00
C ILE A 12 -50.60 30.51 -27.33
N LEU A 13 -49.58 30.75 -28.15
CA LEU A 13 -48.20 31.05 -27.81
C LEU A 13 -48.13 32.45 -27.17
N LEU A 14 -47.53 32.59 -26.00
CA LEU A 14 -46.95 33.87 -25.58
C LEU A 14 -45.55 33.67 -24.99
N LEU A 15 -44.59 34.29 -25.67
CA LEU A 15 -43.19 34.42 -25.33
C LEU A 15 -42.99 35.50 -24.25
N LEU A 16 -41.88 35.34 -23.51
CA LEU A 16 -41.11 36.34 -22.76
C LEU A 16 -41.62 36.76 -21.37
N SER A 17 -40.89 36.36 -20.32
CA SER A 17 -40.06 37.31 -19.57
C SER A 17 -39.20 36.63 -18.50
N ASN A 18 -38.09 37.28 -18.22
CA ASN A 18 -36.92 36.88 -17.46
C ASN A 18 -37.17 36.32 -16.06
N GLY A 19 -36.44 35.26 -15.73
CA GLY A 19 -36.09 34.90 -14.36
C GLY A 19 -34.75 34.18 -14.37
N LEU A 20 -33.66 34.93 -14.13
CA LEU A 20 -32.36 34.38 -13.80
C LEU A 20 -32.47 33.66 -12.45
N GLY A 21 -32.97 32.42 -12.48
CA GLY A 21 -32.91 31.52 -11.34
C GLY A 21 -31.56 30.83 -11.38
N ILE A 22 -30.55 31.41 -10.74
CA ILE A 22 -29.41 30.62 -10.25
C ILE A 22 -29.99 29.69 -9.18
N THR A 23 -30.57 28.57 -9.58
CA THR A 23 -30.74 27.45 -8.68
C THR A 23 -29.33 26.92 -8.43
N ALA A 24 -28.73 27.38 -7.34
CA ALA A 24 -27.61 26.68 -6.74
C ALA A 24 -28.07 25.23 -6.54
N GLN A 25 -27.65 24.33 -7.42
CA GLN A 25 -27.63 22.90 -7.12
C GLN A 25 -26.61 22.76 -6.00
N THR A 26 -27.10 22.90 -4.77
CA THR A 26 -26.48 22.25 -3.64
C THR A 26 -26.50 20.77 -4.00
N ASN A 27 -25.35 20.26 -4.48
CA ASN A 27 -25.11 18.84 -4.51
C ASN A 27 -25.22 18.37 -3.05
N ALA A 28 -26.44 18.00 -2.66
CA ALA A 28 -26.69 17.42 -1.36
C ALA A 28 -25.77 16.21 -1.27
N VAL A 29 -24.89 16.22 -0.27
CA VAL A 29 -24.12 15.04 0.08
C VAL A 29 -25.12 13.90 0.20
N PRO A 30 -25.01 12.82 -0.59
CA PRO A 30 -25.99 11.75 -0.57
C PRO A 30 -26.14 11.28 0.87
N ALA A 31 -27.37 11.32 1.38
CA ALA A 31 -27.65 10.94 2.75
C ALA A 31 -27.11 9.52 2.99
N ILE A 32 -26.27 9.37 4.01
CA ILE A 32 -25.75 8.06 4.41
C ILE A 32 -26.96 7.14 4.61
N PRO A 33 -27.06 6.01 3.89
CA PRO A 33 -28.18 5.09 4.05
C PRO A 33 -28.40 4.78 5.52
N LYS A 34 -29.64 4.82 6.00
CA LYS A 34 -29.99 4.67 7.43
C LYS A 34 -29.35 3.43 8.07
N ALA A 35 -29.18 2.35 7.30
CA ALA A 35 -28.46 1.15 7.70
C ALA A 35 -26.97 1.41 7.98
N LEU A 36 -26.27 2.17 7.14
CA LEU A 36 -24.87 2.55 7.34
C LEU A 36 -24.72 3.54 8.51
N ALA A 37 -25.64 4.50 8.66
CA ALA A 37 -25.66 5.41 9.80
C ALA A 37 -25.85 4.65 11.14
N SER A 38 -26.75 3.66 11.17
CA SER A 38 -26.94 2.79 12.35
C SER A 38 -25.72 1.91 12.64
N SER A 39 -24.97 1.50 11.62
CA SER A 39 -23.75 0.70 11.75
C SER A 39 -22.59 1.51 12.33
N ILE A 40 -22.46 2.79 11.94
CA ILE A 40 -21.47 3.73 12.48
C ILE A 40 -21.73 3.98 13.97
N VAL A 41 -23.00 4.10 14.38
CA VAL A 41 -23.40 4.25 15.79
C VAL A 41 -23.07 3.00 16.63
N GLN A 42 -22.95 1.82 16.00
CA GLN A 42 -22.58 0.57 16.68
C GLN A 42 -21.05 0.37 16.79
N MET A 43 -20.23 1.21 16.15
CA MET A 43 -18.77 1.17 16.30
C MET A 43 -18.35 1.82 17.63
N LYS A 44 -18.29 1.00 18.68
CA LYS A 44 -17.88 1.43 20.02
C LYS A 44 -16.36 1.44 20.16
N GLY A 45 -15.78 2.58 20.53
CA GLY A 45 -14.35 2.74 20.75
C GLY A 45 -13.81 1.77 21.82
N GLU A 46 -14.63 1.48 22.84
CA GLU A 46 -14.32 0.52 23.90
C GLU A 46 -14.14 -0.89 23.35
N ARG A 47 -14.93 -1.28 22.34
CA ARG A 47 -14.81 -2.60 21.70
C ARG A 47 -13.52 -2.68 20.89
N ILE A 48 -13.18 -1.63 20.15
CA ILE A 48 -11.91 -1.54 19.41
C ILE A 48 -10.74 -1.65 20.39
N LEU A 49 -10.76 -0.84 21.46
CA LEU A 49 -9.71 -0.85 22.46
C LEU A 49 -9.57 -2.21 23.15
N LYS A 50 -10.68 -2.86 23.51
CA LYS A 50 -10.67 -4.21 24.09
C LYS A 50 -9.99 -5.20 23.15
N ASN A 51 -10.40 -5.23 21.88
CA ASN A 51 -9.83 -6.15 20.89
C ASN A 51 -8.33 -5.89 20.67
N THR A 52 -7.94 -4.62 20.57
CA THR A 52 -6.53 -4.23 20.46
C THR A 52 -5.73 -4.67 21.67
N LYS A 53 -6.23 -4.45 22.90
CA LYS A 53 -5.57 -4.88 24.13
C LYS A 53 -5.40 -6.39 24.19
N THR A 54 -6.41 -7.16 23.80
CA THR A 54 -6.33 -8.62 23.79
C THR A 54 -5.32 -9.10 22.74
N LEU A 55 -5.40 -8.62 21.50
CA LEU A 55 -4.53 -9.08 20.41
C LEU A 55 -3.07 -8.60 20.54
N ALA A 56 -2.81 -7.58 21.36
CA ALA A 56 -1.48 -7.05 21.65
C ALA A 56 -1.00 -7.41 23.07
N SER A 57 -1.69 -8.31 23.79
CA SER A 57 -1.26 -8.73 25.11
C SER A 57 -0.06 -9.67 25.04
N ASP A 58 0.69 -9.74 26.14
CA ASP A 58 1.82 -10.66 26.29
C ASP A 58 1.40 -12.13 26.09
N GLU A 59 0.17 -12.49 26.47
CA GLU A 59 -0.39 -13.84 26.27
C GLU A 59 -0.38 -14.26 24.79
N TYR A 60 -0.61 -13.30 23.88
CA TYR A 60 -0.67 -13.56 22.45
C TYR A 60 0.70 -13.57 21.80
N GLU A 61 1.75 -13.00 22.42
CA GLU A 61 3.14 -13.06 21.94
C GLU A 61 3.33 -12.57 20.47
N GLY A 62 2.35 -11.85 19.92
CA GLY A 62 2.27 -11.49 18.51
C GLY A 62 1.34 -12.37 17.67
N ARG A 63 1.52 -12.33 16.34
CA ARG A 63 0.60 -12.94 15.37
C ARG A 63 1.31 -13.35 14.08
N ALA A 64 2.58 -13.73 14.21
CA ALA A 64 3.35 -14.24 13.09
C ALA A 64 2.83 -15.63 12.68
N PRO A 65 2.76 -15.97 11.38
CA PRO A 65 2.32 -17.29 10.95
C PRO A 65 3.18 -18.42 11.53
N GLY A 66 2.55 -19.55 11.85
CA GLY A 66 3.19 -20.74 12.44
C GLY A 66 3.55 -20.60 13.92
N THR A 67 3.08 -19.56 14.62
CA THR A 67 3.38 -19.32 16.05
C THR A 67 2.18 -19.61 16.95
N ARG A 68 2.43 -19.76 18.25
CA ARG A 68 1.36 -19.83 19.28
C ARG A 68 0.41 -18.64 19.20
N GLY A 69 0.96 -17.44 18.97
CA GLY A 69 0.18 -16.21 18.82
C GLY A 69 -0.79 -16.20 17.65
N GLU A 70 -0.42 -16.78 16.51
CA GLU A 70 -1.35 -17.00 15.40
C GLU A 70 -2.51 -17.92 15.81
N GLN A 71 -2.21 -19.04 16.48
CA GLN A 71 -3.25 -19.98 16.91
C GLN A 71 -4.27 -19.30 17.84
N LEU A 72 -3.79 -18.54 18.84
CA LEU A 72 -4.66 -17.77 19.73
C LEU A 72 -5.45 -16.70 18.97
N THR A 73 -4.79 -15.96 18.09
CA THR A 73 -5.41 -14.90 17.29
C THR A 73 -6.52 -15.45 16.38
N THR A 74 -6.27 -16.53 15.65
CA THR A 74 -7.24 -17.11 14.71
C THR A 74 -8.44 -17.68 15.45
N GLN A 75 -8.24 -18.34 16.59
CA GLN A 75 -9.33 -18.80 17.45
C GLN A 75 -10.15 -17.64 18.03
N TYR A 76 -9.49 -16.59 18.48
CA TYR A 76 -10.14 -15.37 18.95
C TYR A 76 -11.01 -14.74 17.87
N LEU A 77 -10.51 -14.62 16.64
CA LEU A 77 -11.27 -14.10 15.50
C LEU A 77 -12.48 -14.98 15.16
N ALA A 78 -12.31 -16.30 15.13
CA ALA A 78 -13.43 -17.23 14.91
C ALA A 78 -14.50 -17.09 16.01
N LYS A 79 -14.11 -16.86 17.27
CA LYS A 79 -15.03 -16.56 18.36
C LYS A 79 -15.76 -15.24 18.14
N GLN A 80 -15.06 -14.17 17.77
CA GLN A 80 -15.68 -12.87 17.47
C GLN A 80 -16.67 -12.96 16.31
N PHE A 81 -16.37 -13.75 15.27
CA PHE A 81 -17.29 -13.98 14.16
C PHE A 81 -18.56 -14.73 14.60
N ARG A 82 -18.44 -15.76 15.43
CA ARG A 82 -19.60 -16.45 15.99
C ARG A 82 -20.46 -15.54 16.85
N GLU A 83 -19.85 -14.73 17.71
CA GLU A 83 -20.55 -13.75 18.55
C GLU A 83 -21.26 -12.67 17.73
N ALA A 84 -20.74 -12.34 16.55
CA ALA A 84 -21.38 -11.44 15.59
C ALA A 84 -22.48 -12.11 14.75
N GLY A 85 -22.76 -13.41 14.96
CA GLY A 85 -23.78 -14.16 14.21
C GLY A 85 -23.35 -14.62 12.82
N LEU A 86 -22.05 -14.55 12.49
CA LEU A 86 -21.53 -15.04 11.23
C LEU A 86 -21.48 -16.56 11.21
N ARG A 87 -21.70 -17.13 10.03
CA ARG A 87 -21.55 -18.56 9.77
C ARG A 87 -20.19 -18.86 9.15
N PRO A 88 -19.62 -20.06 9.38
CA PRO A 88 -18.40 -20.49 8.72
C PRO A 88 -18.60 -20.53 7.20
N GLY A 89 -17.53 -20.20 6.45
CA GLY A 89 -17.56 -20.14 4.99
C GLY A 89 -16.86 -21.31 4.29
N ASN A 90 -16.15 -22.17 5.03
CA ASN A 90 -15.43 -23.30 4.44
C ASN A 90 -16.32 -24.54 4.27
N PRO A 91 -16.02 -25.40 3.27
CA PRO A 91 -16.77 -26.64 3.04
C PRO A 91 -16.80 -27.61 4.23
N ASP A 92 -15.79 -27.56 5.09
CA ASP A 92 -15.70 -28.37 6.32
C ASP A 92 -16.49 -27.79 7.50
N GLY A 93 -17.22 -26.68 7.29
CA GLY A 93 -17.96 -26.00 8.33
C GLY A 93 -17.09 -25.22 9.32
N SER A 94 -15.81 -25.00 9.01
CA SER A 94 -14.90 -24.22 9.85
C SER A 94 -14.80 -22.74 9.42
N PHE A 95 -14.25 -21.91 10.30
CA PHE A 95 -13.86 -20.53 9.97
C PHE A 95 -12.41 -20.44 9.43
N PHE A 96 -11.72 -21.58 9.26
CA PHE A 96 -10.27 -21.62 9.02
C PHE A 96 -9.95 -22.11 7.62
N GLN A 97 -9.31 -21.28 6.82
CA GLN A 97 -8.77 -21.69 5.52
C GLN A 97 -7.32 -22.10 5.67
N ALA A 98 -7.01 -23.35 5.33
CA ALA A 98 -5.62 -23.80 5.27
C ALA A 98 -4.90 -23.16 4.09
N VAL A 99 -3.75 -22.55 4.36
CA VAL A 99 -2.87 -21.95 3.34
C VAL A 99 -1.48 -22.59 3.48
N PRO A 100 -0.88 -23.12 2.41
CA PRO A 100 0.48 -23.63 2.46
C PRO A 100 1.46 -22.48 2.72
N LEU A 101 2.28 -22.62 3.76
CA LEU A 101 3.30 -21.63 4.13
C LEU A 101 4.69 -22.24 4.07
N VAL A 102 5.66 -21.41 3.71
CA VAL A 102 7.08 -21.74 3.86
C VAL A 102 7.68 -20.81 4.89
N GLY A 103 8.24 -21.39 5.96
CA GLY A 103 8.99 -20.67 6.97
C GLY A 103 10.49 -20.76 6.73
N TYR A 104 11.20 -19.66 6.93
CA TYR A 104 12.66 -19.65 6.96
C TYR A 104 13.16 -18.65 7.99
N LYS A 105 14.24 -19.02 8.69
CA LYS A 105 14.97 -18.11 9.59
C LYS A 105 16.29 -17.76 8.91
N THR A 106 16.47 -16.48 8.60
CA THR A 106 17.69 -16.00 7.95
C THR A 106 18.68 -15.53 9.01
N VAL A 107 19.94 -15.93 8.88
CA VAL A 107 21.07 -15.46 9.68
C VAL A 107 22.09 -14.80 8.74
N PRO A 108 21.79 -13.61 8.20
CA PRO A 108 22.65 -12.98 7.22
C PRO A 108 23.98 -12.56 7.88
N GLN A 109 25.07 -12.77 7.17
CA GLN A 109 26.39 -12.29 7.54
C GLN A 109 26.84 -11.34 6.43
N ILE A 110 26.95 -10.05 6.76
CA ILE A 110 27.37 -9.01 5.84
C ILE A 110 28.54 -8.26 6.48
N ALA A 111 29.57 -8.01 5.69
CA ALA A 111 30.67 -7.13 6.06
C ALA A 111 30.95 -6.17 4.91
N LEU A 112 31.31 -4.94 5.25
CA LEU A 112 31.74 -3.91 4.29
C LEU A 112 33.27 -3.83 4.31
N ALA A 113 33.88 -3.72 3.14
CA ALA A 113 35.30 -3.39 3.02
C ALA A 113 35.45 -1.86 2.95
N ILE A 114 36.02 -1.26 4.00
CA ILE A 114 36.25 0.19 4.08
C ILE A 114 37.75 0.42 4.25
N ASN A 115 38.40 1.06 3.28
CA ASN A 115 39.85 1.31 3.27
C ASN A 115 40.68 0.05 3.55
N GLY A 116 40.29 -1.08 2.93
CA GLY A 116 40.95 -2.38 3.09
C GLY A 116 40.67 -3.11 4.41
N LYS A 117 39.84 -2.55 5.30
CA LYS A 117 39.42 -3.20 6.55
C LYS A 117 38.01 -3.77 6.41
N SER A 118 37.84 -5.00 6.88
CA SER A 118 36.52 -5.63 6.97
C SER A 118 35.76 -5.12 8.20
N VAL A 119 34.62 -4.51 7.97
CA VAL A 119 33.70 -4.00 9.00
C VAL A 119 32.45 -4.88 9.00
N PRO A 120 32.28 -5.81 9.96
CA PRO A 120 31.08 -6.64 10.04
C PRO A 120 29.87 -5.78 10.46
N LEU A 121 28.73 -6.04 9.84
CA LEU A 121 27.45 -5.44 10.23
C LEU A 121 26.68 -6.43 11.11
N LYS A 122 26.02 -5.89 12.14
CA LYS A 122 25.18 -6.65 13.06
C LYS A 122 23.76 -6.74 12.52
N PHE A 123 23.29 -7.95 12.31
CA PHE A 123 21.92 -8.20 11.88
C PHE A 123 20.92 -7.73 12.95
N LEU A 124 19.83 -7.09 12.52
CA LEU A 124 18.79 -6.45 13.35
C LEU A 124 19.22 -5.19 14.12
N GLU A 125 20.51 -4.86 14.17
CA GLU A 125 21.00 -3.57 14.67
C GLU A 125 21.32 -2.63 13.51
N ASP A 126 22.21 -3.05 12.60
CA ASP A 126 22.69 -2.22 11.49
C ASP A 126 21.89 -2.42 10.20
N PHE A 127 21.26 -3.58 10.03
CA PHE A 127 20.49 -3.89 8.84
C PHE A 127 19.40 -4.95 9.06
N VAL A 128 18.39 -4.89 8.19
CA VAL A 128 17.42 -5.96 7.98
C VAL A 128 17.59 -6.52 6.57
N HIS A 129 17.42 -7.83 6.43
CA HIS A 129 17.59 -8.51 5.15
C HIS A 129 16.36 -9.33 4.83
N VAL A 130 15.85 -9.15 3.62
CA VAL A 130 14.78 -9.95 3.07
C VAL A 130 15.35 -10.70 1.88
N LEU A 131 15.38 -12.03 1.96
CA LEU A 131 15.77 -12.88 0.86
C LEU A 131 14.50 -13.39 0.15
N PRO A 132 14.22 -12.98 -1.10
CA PRO A 132 13.03 -13.43 -1.82
C PRO A 132 13.18 -14.86 -2.38
N ARG A 133 14.32 -15.52 -2.16
CA ARG A 133 14.63 -16.86 -2.68
C ARG A 133 14.77 -17.87 -1.55
N LEU A 134 14.07 -18.99 -1.68
CA LEU A 134 14.19 -20.13 -0.77
C LEU A 134 15.44 -20.96 -1.12
N LYS A 135 16.61 -20.51 -0.64
CA LYS A 135 17.88 -21.27 -0.72
C LYS A 135 18.49 -21.41 0.67
N LYS A 136 19.05 -22.59 0.97
CA LYS A 136 19.69 -22.87 2.27
C LYS A 136 20.87 -21.95 2.56
N ILE A 137 21.72 -21.71 1.55
CA ILE A 137 22.87 -20.81 1.62
C ILE A 137 22.90 -20.00 0.34
N VAL A 138 23.08 -18.69 0.46
CA VAL A 138 23.36 -17.78 -0.65
C VAL A 138 24.64 -17.05 -0.32
N LYS A 139 25.63 -17.18 -1.20
CA LYS A 139 26.84 -16.35 -1.18
C LYS A 139 26.73 -15.39 -2.36
N VAL A 140 26.98 -14.13 -2.10
CA VAL A 140 26.98 -13.08 -3.13
C VAL A 140 28.33 -12.41 -3.04
N GLU A 141 29.06 -12.45 -4.14
CA GLU A 141 30.26 -11.63 -4.32
C GLU A 141 29.83 -10.29 -4.91
N ILE A 142 30.21 -9.22 -4.23
CA ILE A 142 29.91 -7.85 -4.64
C ILE A 142 31.24 -7.24 -5.05
N SER A 143 31.34 -6.78 -6.29
CA SER A 143 32.58 -6.18 -6.78
C SER A 143 32.76 -4.73 -6.31
N ASP A 144 31.65 -4.01 -6.13
CA ASP A 144 31.65 -2.58 -5.79
C ASP A 144 30.26 -2.14 -5.27
N VAL A 145 30.19 -0.93 -4.72
CA VAL A 145 28.94 -0.27 -4.29
C VAL A 145 28.66 0.94 -5.17
N VAL A 146 27.43 1.04 -5.69
CA VAL A 146 27.01 2.16 -6.55
C VAL A 146 25.80 2.85 -5.93
N PHE A 147 25.89 4.16 -5.73
CA PHE A 147 24.74 4.97 -5.32
C PHE A 147 23.88 5.31 -6.53
N ALA A 148 22.59 4.97 -6.48
CA ALA A 148 21.64 5.19 -7.57
C ALA A 148 20.41 5.96 -7.09
N GLY A 149 20.61 7.09 -6.40
CA GLY A 149 19.53 8.00 -6.00
C GLY A 149 18.39 7.28 -5.26
N TYR A 150 17.18 7.31 -5.80
CA TYR A 150 16.03 6.58 -5.28
C TYR A 150 15.83 5.21 -5.94
N GLY A 151 16.66 4.81 -6.89
CA GLY A 151 16.53 3.55 -7.64
C GLY A 151 15.33 3.55 -8.58
N ILE A 152 14.97 4.70 -9.13
CA ILE A 152 13.76 4.90 -9.92
C ILE A 152 14.09 5.06 -11.40
N VAL A 153 13.30 4.39 -12.24
CA VAL A 153 13.19 4.69 -13.67
C VAL A 153 11.72 4.95 -13.98
N ALA A 154 11.42 6.21 -14.27
CA ALA A 154 10.10 6.74 -14.52
C ALA A 154 10.12 7.68 -15.73
N PRO A 155 10.04 7.15 -16.96
CA PRO A 155 10.09 7.95 -18.19
C PRO A 155 8.99 9.02 -18.24
N GLN A 156 7.81 8.75 -17.65
CA GLN A 156 6.72 9.72 -17.57
C GLN A 156 7.06 10.98 -16.74
N TYR A 157 8.06 10.89 -15.87
CA TYR A 157 8.59 12.01 -15.09
C TYR A 157 9.96 12.48 -15.59
N GLY A 158 10.45 11.94 -16.72
CA GLY A 158 11.80 12.19 -17.23
C GLY A 158 12.90 11.79 -16.26
N TRP A 159 12.64 10.79 -15.40
CA TRP A 159 13.54 10.41 -14.30
C TRP A 159 14.17 9.04 -14.53
N ASP A 160 15.48 8.95 -14.43
CA ASP A 160 16.23 7.69 -14.46
C ASP A 160 17.48 7.82 -13.58
N ASP A 161 17.44 7.18 -12.41
CA ASP A 161 18.57 7.14 -11.46
C ASP A 161 19.71 6.22 -11.92
N TYR A 162 19.51 5.42 -12.98
CA TYR A 162 20.47 4.46 -13.49
C TYR A 162 21.10 4.88 -14.83
N LYS A 163 20.70 6.03 -15.41
CA LYS A 163 21.06 6.45 -16.77
C LYS A 163 22.57 6.43 -17.08
N ASP A 164 23.41 6.64 -16.06
CA ASP A 164 24.88 6.67 -16.18
C ASP A 164 25.57 5.66 -15.23
N ALA A 165 24.81 4.72 -14.67
CA ALA A 165 25.30 3.79 -13.64
C ALA A 165 25.36 2.35 -14.13
N ASP A 166 26.58 1.81 -14.27
CA ASP A 166 26.77 0.36 -14.39
C ASP A 166 26.64 -0.29 -13.01
N VAL A 167 25.56 -1.04 -12.80
CA VAL A 167 25.24 -1.69 -11.52
C VAL A 167 25.42 -3.20 -11.54
N ARG A 168 25.83 -3.78 -12.67
CA ARG A 168 25.88 -5.23 -12.83
C ARG A 168 26.90 -5.84 -11.87
N ASN A 169 26.48 -6.87 -11.14
CA ASN A 169 27.27 -7.54 -10.09
C ASN A 169 27.71 -6.65 -8.91
N LYS A 170 27.12 -5.45 -8.77
CA LYS A 170 27.42 -4.50 -7.69
C LYS A 170 26.27 -4.43 -6.68
N LEU A 171 26.56 -3.87 -5.50
CA LEU A 171 25.56 -3.52 -4.51
C LEU A 171 25.03 -2.13 -4.82
N VAL A 172 23.73 -1.98 -5.05
CA VAL A 172 23.13 -0.67 -5.31
C VAL A 172 22.66 -0.07 -3.99
N LEU A 173 23.17 1.11 -3.64
CA LEU A 173 22.67 1.91 -2.51
C LEU A 173 21.61 2.90 -3.03
N VAL A 174 20.44 2.89 -2.41
CA VAL A 174 19.33 3.79 -2.78
C VAL A 174 18.66 4.38 -1.54
N LEU A 175 18.04 5.55 -1.72
CA LEU A 175 17.19 6.21 -0.73
C LEU A 175 15.78 5.60 -0.71
N SER A 176 15.16 5.61 0.47
CA SER A 176 13.74 5.32 0.64
C SER A 176 12.88 6.45 0.08
N GLY A 177 11.64 6.13 -0.31
CA GLY A 177 10.71 7.12 -0.87
C GLY A 177 10.98 7.43 -2.33
N GLU A 178 10.72 8.67 -2.74
CA GLU A 178 10.86 9.15 -4.12
C GLU A 178 11.22 10.64 -4.14
N PRO A 179 11.73 11.16 -5.27
CA PRO A 179 12.04 12.57 -5.42
C PRO A 179 10.82 13.45 -5.16
N SER A 180 11.02 14.57 -4.46
CA SER A 180 10.01 15.61 -4.32
C SER A 180 10.54 16.94 -4.82
N ARG A 181 9.63 17.79 -5.30
CA ARG A 181 9.91 19.16 -5.73
C ARG A 181 8.92 20.09 -5.05
N ARG A 182 9.38 21.26 -4.59
CA ARG A 182 8.48 22.29 -4.06
C ARG A 182 7.63 22.87 -5.17
N ASP A 183 6.37 23.17 -4.86
CA ASP A 183 5.51 23.92 -5.77
C ASP A 183 6.10 25.32 -6.04
N ALA A 184 6.03 25.76 -7.29
CA ALA A 184 6.62 27.03 -7.72
C ALA A 184 5.89 28.25 -7.16
N THR A 185 4.61 28.11 -6.82
CA THR A 185 3.73 29.18 -6.33
C THR A 185 3.52 29.12 -4.82
N ASP A 186 3.69 27.95 -4.20
CA ASP A 186 3.54 27.74 -2.77
C ASP A 186 4.66 26.86 -2.21
N ALA A 187 5.71 27.50 -1.67
CA ALA A 187 6.87 26.80 -1.11
C ALA A 187 6.55 25.87 0.08
N LYS A 188 5.31 25.85 0.61
CA LYS A 188 4.89 24.86 1.62
C LYS A 188 4.37 23.56 1.02
N LYS A 189 4.03 23.54 -0.27
CA LYS A 189 3.48 22.38 -0.96
C LYS A 189 4.52 21.69 -1.84
N SER A 190 4.24 20.44 -2.16
CA SER A 190 4.96 19.70 -3.18
C SER A 190 4.27 19.87 -4.53
N ASP A 191 5.05 20.00 -5.60
CA ASP A 191 4.57 20.09 -6.98
C ASP A 191 3.75 18.84 -7.34
N ALA A 192 2.44 19.00 -7.52
CA ALA A 192 1.53 17.89 -7.80
C ALA A 192 1.79 17.23 -9.18
N THR A 193 2.50 17.91 -10.09
CA THR A 193 2.84 17.39 -11.42
C THR A 193 4.08 16.50 -11.39
N PHE A 194 4.89 16.59 -10.33
CA PHE A 194 6.11 15.81 -10.16
C PHE A 194 5.92 14.75 -9.06
N PHE A 195 5.96 13.47 -9.45
CA PHE A 195 5.72 12.33 -8.52
C PHE A 195 4.45 12.50 -7.65
N ARG A 196 3.40 13.14 -8.19
CA ARG A 196 2.12 13.36 -7.50
C ARG A 196 2.22 14.16 -6.19
N GLY A 197 3.26 14.96 -6.03
CA GLY A 197 3.44 15.86 -4.87
C GLY A 197 3.46 15.12 -3.55
N GLU A 198 2.42 15.32 -2.73
CA GLU A 198 2.30 14.71 -1.40
C GLU A 198 1.81 13.26 -1.42
N THR A 199 1.23 12.82 -2.54
CA THR A 199 0.71 11.45 -2.66
C THR A 199 1.81 10.52 -3.16
N ARG A 200 2.16 9.53 -2.34
CA ARG A 200 3.15 8.51 -2.72
C ARG A 200 2.76 7.79 -4.01
N THR A 201 3.71 7.68 -4.93
CA THR A 201 3.55 6.87 -6.14
C THR A 201 4.04 5.43 -5.94
N TYR A 202 3.82 4.58 -6.94
CA TYR A 202 4.40 3.24 -7.01
C TYR A 202 5.94 3.25 -6.86
N TYR A 203 6.60 4.31 -7.30
CA TYR A 203 8.06 4.44 -7.23
C TYR A 203 8.58 4.61 -5.81
N SER A 204 7.76 5.06 -4.87
CA SER A 204 8.13 5.14 -3.45
C SER A 204 8.33 3.77 -2.78
N ALA A 205 7.69 2.71 -3.28
CA ALA A 205 7.75 1.37 -2.72
C ALA A 205 9.17 0.76 -2.76
N ARG A 206 9.49 -0.15 -1.84
CA ARG A 206 10.80 -0.83 -1.82
C ARG A 206 10.89 -1.88 -2.92
N GLU A 207 9.78 -2.55 -3.17
CA GLU A 207 9.62 -3.62 -4.14
C GLU A 207 9.90 -3.12 -5.56
N SER A 208 9.43 -1.91 -5.90
CA SER A 208 9.69 -1.31 -7.20
C SER A 208 11.19 -1.07 -7.43
N LYS A 209 11.91 -0.58 -6.41
CA LYS A 209 13.37 -0.38 -6.43
C LYS A 209 14.12 -1.70 -6.57
N TRP A 210 13.70 -2.74 -5.83
CA TRP A 210 14.28 -4.09 -5.94
C TRP A 210 14.17 -4.64 -7.36
N VAL A 211 13.00 -4.49 -7.98
CA VAL A 211 12.76 -4.92 -9.36
C VAL A 211 13.66 -4.15 -10.34
N GLN A 212 13.83 -2.84 -10.18
CA GLN A 212 14.67 -2.04 -11.08
C GLN A 212 16.16 -2.41 -10.97
N ALA A 213 16.68 -2.60 -9.76
CA ALA A 213 18.06 -3.04 -9.55
C ALA A 213 18.29 -4.45 -10.11
N ALA A 214 17.37 -5.39 -9.84
CA ALA A 214 17.46 -6.76 -10.33
C ALA A 214 17.42 -6.84 -11.86
N LYS A 215 16.55 -6.06 -12.53
CA LYS A 215 16.47 -5.99 -14.00
C LYS A 215 17.79 -5.55 -14.65
N ARG A 216 18.62 -4.81 -13.93
CA ARG A 216 19.93 -4.30 -14.40
C ARG A 216 21.11 -5.20 -13.98
N GLY A 217 20.82 -6.34 -13.36
CA GLY A 217 21.85 -7.31 -12.97
C GLY A 217 22.61 -6.93 -11.70
N ALA A 218 22.06 -6.07 -10.84
CA ALA A 218 22.64 -5.81 -9.53
C ALA A 218 22.75 -7.11 -8.71
N ALA A 219 23.85 -7.27 -7.99
CA ALA A 219 24.06 -8.40 -7.07
C ALA A 219 23.21 -8.27 -5.80
N GLY A 220 22.92 -7.04 -5.39
CA GLY A 220 22.08 -6.73 -4.25
C GLY A 220 21.63 -5.26 -4.25
N ILE A 221 20.73 -4.93 -3.33
CA ILE A 221 20.28 -3.56 -3.11
C ILE A 221 20.21 -3.28 -1.60
N LEU A 222 20.74 -2.13 -1.20
CA LEU A 222 20.63 -1.58 0.14
C LEU A 222 19.76 -0.33 0.08
N VAL A 223 18.66 -0.32 0.83
CA VAL A 223 17.74 0.81 0.92
C VAL A 223 17.95 1.49 2.26
N THR A 224 18.33 2.77 2.25
CA THR A 224 18.49 3.58 3.47
C THR A 224 17.30 4.51 3.65
N SER A 225 16.89 4.72 4.91
CA SER A 225 15.82 5.64 5.31
C SER A 225 16.38 6.91 5.92
#